data_AF-A0A968GT82-F1
#
_entry.id   AF-A0A968GT82-F1
#
_cell.length_a   1.000
_cell.length_b   1.000
_cell.length_c   1.000
_cell.angle_alpha   90.00
_cell.angle_beta   90.00
_cell.angle_gamma   90.00
#
_symmetry.space_group_name_H-M   'P 1'
#
loop_
_entity.id
_entity.type
_entity.pdbx_description
1 polymer ?
#
loop_
_entity_poly.entity_id
_entity_poly.type
_entity_poly.pdbx_seq_one_letter_code
_entity_poly.pdbx_strand_id
1 'polypeptide(L)'
;MFNAREQVKQQIDGVTEYTALSRDHVGETVSYDQTPPVGGSHNPVWQNCGVYTETIANENGVHSLEHGAVWITYRPDLPDLEVQTLQTLTRQSGFRLLSPYPDLPSPIVISAWGYQLQVEQADDPRLKDFIEQYELSPQGPEPGAPCTGGVGQPG
;
A
#
# COMPACT_ATOMS: atom_id res chain seq x y z
N MET A 1 -30.17 -20.87 -12.40
CA MET A 1 -29.01 -20.26 -13.07
C MET A 1 -28.50 -19.19 -12.12
N PHE A 2 -27.27 -19.34 -11.62
CA PHE A 2 -26.72 -18.46 -10.59
C PHE A 2 -26.32 -17.12 -11.24
N ASN A 3 -26.95 -16.03 -10.80
CA ASN A 3 -26.58 -14.68 -11.22
C ASN A 3 -25.37 -14.24 -10.38
N ALA A 4 -24.30 -13.84 -11.05
CA ALA A 4 -23.12 -13.27 -10.43
C ALA A 4 -23.55 -12.08 -9.56
N ARG A 5 -23.24 -12.13 -8.26
CA ARG A 5 -23.31 -10.93 -7.42
C ARG A 5 -22.12 -10.07 -7.82
N GLU A 6 -22.36 -8.99 -8.56
CA GLU A 6 -21.50 -7.82 -8.44
C GLU A 6 -21.41 -7.51 -6.95
N GLN A 7 -20.24 -7.70 -6.34
CA GLN A 7 -20.00 -7.16 -5.02
C GLN A 7 -20.14 -5.65 -5.16
N VAL A 8 -21.16 -5.07 -4.53
CA VAL A 8 -21.25 -3.63 -4.37
C VAL A 8 -19.99 -3.22 -3.61
N LYS A 9 -19.03 -2.58 -4.30
CA LYS A 9 -17.87 -1.95 -3.65
C LYS A 9 -18.41 -1.02 -2.57
N GLN A 10 -18.02 -1.22 -1.32
CA GLN A 10 -18.26 -0.22 -0.30
C GLN A 10 -17.54 1.06 -0.76
N GLN A 11 -18.28 2.16 -0.89
CA GLN A 11 -17.68 3.44 -1.19
C GLN A 11 -17.04 3.96 0.10
N ILE A 12 -15.71 3.92 0.16
CA ILE A 12 -14.96 4.52 1.25
C ILE A 12 -14.73 5.99 0.91
N ASP A 13 -15.15 6.89 1.79
CA ASP A 13 -15.02 8.34 1.57
C ASP A 13 -13.54 8.76 1.52
N GLY A 14 -13.19 9.56 0.51
CA GLY A 14 -11.83 10.04 0.28
C GLY A 14 -10.89 9.07 -0.46
N VAL A 15 -11.32 7.87 -0.84
CA VAL A 15 -10.52 7.00 -1.72
C VAL A 15 -10.46 7.58 -3.13
N THR A 16 -9.25 7.69 -3.66
CA THR A 16 -9.00 8.04 -5.06
C THR A 16 -8.59 6.80 -5.84
N GLU A 17 -9.19 6.61 -7.02
CA GLU A 17 -8.86 5.54 -7.97
C GLU A 17 -7.99 6.10 -9.11
N TYR A 18 -6.95 5.36 -9.46
CA TYR A 18 -6.00 5.66 -10.52
C TYR A 18 -5.98 4.50 -11.51
N THR A 19 -6.07 4.81 -12.79
CA THR A 19 -6.15 3.82 -13.88
C THR A 19 -5.02 4.02 -14.88
N ALA A 20 -4.89 3.11 -15.84
CA ALA A 20 -3.86 3.15 -16.89
C ALA A 20 -2.41 3.19 -16.38
N LEU A 21 -2.17 2.54 -15.23
CA LEU A 21 -0.83 2.38 -14.65
C LEU A 21 -0.03 1.35 -15.46
N SER A 22 1.22 1.69 -15.81
CA SER A 22 2.14 0.70 -16.39
C SER A 22 2.39 -0.45 -15.41
N ARG A 23 2.76 -1.61 -15.95
CA ARG A 23 3.16 -2.82 -15.22
C ARG A 23 4.58 -3.28 -15.56
N ASP A 24 5.34 -2.44 -16.24
CA ASP A 24 6.66 -2.82 -16.73
C ASP A 24 7.64 -2.95 -15.56
N HIS A 25 8.40 -4.05 -15.56
CA HIS A 25 9.53 -4.20 -14.65
C HIS A 25 10.75 -3.47 -15.21
N VAL A 26 11.33 -2.57 -14.41
CA VAL A 26 12.48 -1.72 -14.77
C VAL A 26 13.58 -1.81 -13.70
N GLY A 27 14.84 -1.65 -14.11
CA GLY A 27 15.99 -1.68 -13.20
C GLY A 27 16.42 -0.30 -12.67
N GLU A 28 15.77 0.76 -13.12
CA GLU A 28 16.12 2.16 -12.86
C GLU A 28 15.11 2.85 -11.93
N THR A 29 15.45 4.04 -11.45
CA THR A 29 14.55 4.87 -10.65
C THR A 29 13.40 5.40 -11.50
N VAL A 30 12.20 5.40 -10.95
CA VAL A 30 10.96 5.83 -11.60
C VAL A 30 10.43 7.10 -10.95
N SER A 31 10.01 8.06 -11.77
CA SER A 31 9.23 9.21 -11.32
C SER A 31 7.75 8.84 -11.31
N TYR A 32 7.09 9.01 -10.17
CA TYR A 32 5.67 8.72 -10.00
C TYR A 32 4.88 10.02 -9.81
N ASP A 33 3.65 10.03 -10.33
CA ASP A 33 2.74 11.17 -10.19
C ASP A 33 2.09 11.23 -8.80
N GLN A 34 1.96 10.08 -8.13
CA GLN A 34 1.37 9.96 -6.79
C GLN A 34 2.45 9.88 -5.72
N THR A 35 2.16 10.42 -4.54
CA THR A 35 3.04 10.38 -3.37
C THR A 35 2.27 9.85 -2.15
N PRO A 36 2.56 8.62 -1.68
CA PRO A 36 3.41 7.61 -2.30
C PRO A 36 2.83 7.09 -3.63
N PRO A 37 3.61 6.33 -4.41
CA PRO A 37 3.11 5.68 -5.61
C PRO A 37 2.00 4.66 -5.34
N VAL A 38 1.10 4.51 -6.31
CA VAL A 38 -0.04 3.56 -6.26
C VAL A 38 0.10 2.45 -7.30
N GLY A 39 1.21 2.36 -8.01
CA GLY A 39 1.40 1.49 -9.18
C GLY A 39 2.27 2.17 -10.24
N GLY A 40 2.43 1.52 -11.39
CA GLY A 40 3.30 2.00 -12.47
C GLY A 40 4.52 1.10 -12.67
N SER A 41 5.43 1.51 -13.56
CA SER A 41 6.69 0.79 -13.77
C SER A 41 7.47 0.70 -12.46
N HIS A 42 8.07 -0.46 -12.19
CA HIS A 42 8.65 -0.74 -10.86
C HIS A 42 9.73 -1.81 -10.92
N ASN A 43 10.43 -2.06 -9.81
CA ASN A 43 11.59 -2.95 -9.77
C ASN A 43 11.13 -4.40 -9.96
N PRO A 44 11.86 -5.29 -10.66
CA PRO A 44 11.51 -6.72 -10.75
C PRO A 44 11.59 -7.48 -9.41
N VAL A 45 12.12 -6.87 -8.36
CA VAL A 45 12.20 -7.47 -7.02
C VAL A 45 11.29 -6.69 -6.07
N TRP A 46 10.42 -7.39 -5.34
CA TRP A 46 9.52 -6.78 -4.37
C TRP A 46 10.19 -6.45 -3.04
N GLN A 47 9.59 -5.52 -2.30
CA GLN A 47 9.89 -5.29 -0.89
C GLN A 47 9.22 -6.36 -0.04
N ASN A 48 9.94 -6.94 0.91
CA ASN A 48 9.33 -7.83 1.91
C ASN A 48 8.26 -7.08 2.71
N CYS A 49 7.05 -7.61 2.79
CA CYS A 49 5.97 -7.06 3.61
C CYS A 49 6.35 -7.07 5.10
N GLY A 50 6.01 -5.99 5.79
CA GLY A 50 6.19 -5.83 7.23
C GLY A 50 6.43 -4.38 7.65
N VAL A 51 6.89 -4.21 8.88
CA VAL A 51 7.14 -2.90 9.48
C VAL A 51 8.57 -2.46 9.23
N TYR A 52 8.74 -1.22 8.78
CA TYR A 52 10.03 -0.55 8.59
C TYR A 52 10.07 0.75 9.39
N THR A 53 11.21 1.03 10.00
CA THR A 53 11.50 2.30 10.69
C THR A 53 12.26 3.29 9.82
N GLU A 54 12.61 2.89 8.60
CA GLU A 54 13.28 3.70 7.58
C GLU A 54 12.46 3.68 6.29
N THR A 55 12.67 4.68 5.43
CA THR A 55 12.03 4.73 4.11
C THR A 55 12.45 3.53 3.27
N ILE A 56 11.52 2.99 2.48
CA ILE A 56 11.83 1.97 1.47
C ILE A 56 11.86 2.61 0.08
N ALA A 57 12.50 1.93 -0.87
CA ALA A 57 12.48 2.36 -2.27
C ALA A 57 11.08 2.19 -2.87
N ASN A 58 10.61 3.23 -3.58
CA ASN A 58 9.29 3.28 -4.20
C ASN A 58 9.06 2.08 -5.12
N GLU A 59 10.03 1.77 -5.96
CA GLU A 59 9.94 0.74 -6.99
C GLU A 59 9.80 -0.67 -6.39
N ASN A 60 10.39 -0.92 -5.22
CA ASN A 60 10.24 -2.19 -4.51
C ASN A 60 8.87 -2.25 -3.79
N GLY A 61 8.43 -1.14 -3.19
CA GLY A 61 7.11 -1.03 -2.58
C GLY A 61 5.97 -1.21 -3.58
N VAL A 62 6.08 -0.62 -4.78
CA VAL A 62 5.11 -0.76 -5.87
C VAL A 62 4.97 -2.19 -6.36
N HIS A 63 6.07 -2.94 -6.46
CA HIS A 63 5.99 -4.38 -6.77
C HIS A 63 5.18 -5.12 -5.70
N SER A 64 5.39 -4.82 -4.42
CA SER A 64 4.58 -5.42 -3.35
C SER A 64 3.10 -5.08 -3.52
N LEU A 65 2.75 -3.87 -3.99
CA LEU A 65 1.37 -3.52 -4.35
C LEU A 65 0.85 -4.35 -5.52
N GLU A 66 1.70 -4.65 -6.53
CA GLU A 66 1.34 -5.56 -7.63
C GLU A 66 0.92 -6.94 -7.11
N HIS A 67 1.62 -7.43 -6.07
CA HIS A 67 1.32 -8.70 -5.39
C HIS A 67 0.07 -8.67 -4.49
N GLY A 68 -0.61 -7.53 -4.41
CA GLY A 68 -1.80 -7.33 -3.58
C GLY A 68 -1.48 -6.87 -2.16
N ALA A 69 -0.28 -6.35 -1.90
CA ALA A 69 -0.02 -5.69 -0.63
C ALA A 69 -0.75 -4.34 -0.54
N VAL A 70 -0.95 -3.90 0.70
CA VAL A 70 -1.26 -2.50 1.03
C VAL A 70 -0.05 -1.87 1.70
N TRP A 71 0.30 -0.65 1.28
CA TRP A 71 1.42 0.09 1.85
C TRP A 71 0.90 1.28 2.63
N ILE A 72 1.03 1.19 3.95
CA ILE A 72 0.75 2.26 4.90
C ILE A 72 2.02 3.09 5.02
N THR A 73 1.91 4.39 4.77
CA THR A 73 3.01 5.34 4.92
C THR A 73 2.61 6.43 5.89
N TYR A 74 3.59 6.94 6.63
CA TYR A 74 3.38 8.02 7.59
C TYR A 74 4.49 9.05 7.51
N ARG A 75 4.17 10.31 7.83
CA ARG A 75 5.19 11.37 7.91
C ARG A 75 6.17 11.07 9.05
N PRO A 76 7.47 11.37 8.91
CA PRO A 76 8.45 11.10 9.96
C PRO A 76 8.18 11.80 11.31
N ASP A 77 7.35 12.84 11.33
CA ASP A 77 6.94 13.59 12.52
C ASP A 77 5.61 13.10 13.15
N LEU A 78 5.04 12.01 12.65
CA LEU A 78 3.82 11.41 13.23
C LEU A 78 4.08 10.97 14.69
N PRO A 79 3.18 11.25 15.65
CA PRO A 79 3.38 10.89 17.05
C PRO A 79 3.62 9.39 17.26
N ASP A 80 4.52 9.04 18.19
CA ASP A 80 4.91 7.65 18.47
C ASP A 80 3.74 6.70 18.78
N LEU A 81 2.69 7.20 19.44
CA LEU A 81 1.49 6.41 19.74
C LEU A 81 0.70 6.07 18.46
N GLU A 82 0.66 6.97 17.50
CA GLU A 82 0.02 6.72 16.21
C GLU A 82 0.84 5.75 15.37
N VAL A 83 2.17 5.90 15.35
CA VAL A 83 3.07 4.94 14.70
C VAL A 83 2.88 3.53 15.29
N GLN A 84 2.77 3.39 16.61
CA GLN A 84 2.50 2.10 17.27
C GLN A 84 1.14 1.50 16.87
N THR A 85 0.11 2.33 16.68
CA THR A 85 -1.19 1.89 16.16
C THR A 85 -1.05 1.35 14.74
N LEU A 86 -0.34 2.05 13.85
CA LEU A 86 -0.11 1.59 12.47
C LEU A 86 0.74 0.32 12.44
N GLN A 87 1.76 0.20 13.29
CA GLN A 87 2.55 -1.03 13.40
C GLN A 87 1.69 -2.22 13.83
N THR A 88 0.82 -2.02 14.83
CA THR A 88 -0.12 -3.05 15.28
C THR A 88 -1.05 -3.48 14.15
N LEU A 89 -1.60 -2.52 13.40
CA LEU A 89 -2.45 -2.79 12.23
C LEU A 89 -1.67 -3.57 11.13
N THR A 90 -0.42 -3.20 10.87
CA THR A 90 0.43 -3.82 9.84
C THR A 90 0.75 -5.27 10.17
N ARG A 91 1.07 -5.58 11.43
CA ARG A 91 1.46 -6.94 11.87
C ARG A 91 0.33 -7.97 11.83
N GLN A 92 -0.91 -7.56 11.53
CA GLN A 92 -2.04 -8.48 11.43
C GLN A 92 -2.11 -9.26 10.10
N SER A 93 -1.29 -8.91 9.10
CA SER A 93 -1.25 -9.63 7.82
C SER A 93 0.17 -9.65 7.23
N GLY A 94 0.46 -10.70 6.45
CA GLY A 94 1.69 -10.83 5.67
C GLY A 94 1.70 -10.04 4.37
N PHE A 95 0.63 -9.28 4.07
CA PHE A 95 0.46 -8.45 2.87
C PHE A 95 0.37 -6.96 3.19
N ARG A 96 0.96 -6.51 4.31
CA ARG A 96 1.00 -5.10 4.71
C ARG A 96 2.42 -4.61 4.81
N LEU A 97 2.70 -3.44 4.24
CA LEU A 97 3.92 -2.68 4.47
C LEU A 97 3.61 -1.46 5.32
N LEU A 98 4.55 -1.12 6.20
CA LEU A 98 4.59 0.16 6.89
C LEU A 98 5.97 0.78 6.79
N SER A 99 6.06 2.04 6.39
CA SER A 99 7.32 2.79 6.44
C SER A 99 7.09 4.29 6.63
N PRO A 100 8.04 5.02 7.22
CA PRO A 100 8.04 6.48 7.11
C PRO A 100 8.18 6.89 5.63
N TYR A 101 7.63 8.04 5.29
CA TYR A 101 7.70 8.63 3.96
C TYR A 101 7.75 10.16 4.09
N PRO A 102 8.84 10.84 3.70
CA PRO A 102 8.94 12.29 3.78
C PRO A 102 7.98 12.96 2.79
N ASP A 103 7.52 14.17 3.13
CA ASP A 103 6.72 15.02 2.24
C ASP A 103 5.36 14.44 1.81
N LEU A 104 4.74 13.57 2.63
CA LEU A 104 3.38 13.10 2.37
C LEU A 104 2.37 14.25 2.34
N PRO A 105 1.31 14.17 1.50
CA PRO A 105 0.24 15.16 1.46
C PRO A 105 -0.64 15.17 2.72
N SER A 106 -0.65 14.09 3.49
CA SER A 106 -1.38 13.90 4.75
C SER A 106 -0.48 13.22 5.79
N PRO A 107 -0.74 13.29 7.11
CA PRO A 107 0.06 12.58 8.11
C PRO A 107 0.21 11.08 7.82
N ILE A 108 -0.84 10.45 7.28
CA ILE A 108 -0.87 9.04 6.92
C ILE A 108 -1.48 8.89 5.53
N VAL A 109 -0.87 8.07 4.69
CA VAL A 109 -1.38 7.69 3.38
C VAL A 109 -1.29 6.17 3.22
N ILE A 110 -2.40 5.52 2.85
CA ILE A 110 -2.43 4.10 2.53
C ILE A 110 -2.65 3.91 1.03
N SER A 111 -1.84 3.07 0.40
CA SER A 111 -1.90 2.78 -1.03
C SER A 111 -2.08 1.29 -1.28
N ALA A 112 -2.88 0.96 -2.29
CA ALA A 112 -2.96 -0.33 -2.95
C ALA A 112 -2.78 -0.11 -4.45
N TRP A 113 -2.64 -1.17 -5.25
CA TRP A 113 -2.51 -0.99 -6.70
C TRP A 113 -3.73 -0.25 -7.28
N GLY A 114 -3.52 0.99 -7.75
CA GLY A 114 -4.54 1.86 -8.32
C GLY A 114 -5.45 2.57 -7.32
N TYR A 115 -5.21 2.46 -6.01
CA TYR A 115 -6.07 3.09 -5.00
C TYR A 115 -5.26 3.76 -3.91
N GLN A 116 -5.73 4.92 -3.44
CA GLN A 116 -5.10 5.62 -2.34
C GLN A 116 -6.12 6.30 -1.44
N LEU A 117 -5.83 6.30 -0.15
CA LEU A 117 -6.57 7.04 0.86
C LEU A 117 -5.59 7.85 1.72
N GLN A 118 -5.96 9.09 1.98
CA GLN A 118 -5.24 10.01 2.86
C GLN A 118 -6.07 10.21 4.14
N VAL A 119 -5.43 10.04 5.31
CA VAL A 119 -6.07 10.24 6.61
C VAL A 119 -5.18 11.05 7.55
N GLU A 120 -5.81 11.70 8.51
CA GLU A 120 -5.13 12.55 9.49
C GLU A 120 -4.69 11.79 10.75
N GLN A 121 -5.31 10.65 11.05
CA GLN A 121 -5.14 9.91 12.31
C GLN A 121 -5.05 8.40 12.10
N ALA A 122 -4.23 7.73 12.90
CA ALA A 122 -3.99 6.29 12.81
C ALA A 122 -5.18 5.41 13.24
N ASP A 123 -6.17 5.97 13.94
CA ASP A 123 -7.40 5.29 14.33
C ASP A 123 -8.59 5.58 13.40
N ASP A 124 -8.36 6.28 12.27
CA ASP A 124 -9.40 6.52 11.27
C ASP A 124 -9.96 5.17 10.76
N PRO A 125 -11.28 4.93 10.93
CA PRO A 125 -11.89 3.65 10.58
C PRO A 125 -11.72 3.29 9.10
N ARG A 126 -11.56 4.30 8.23
CA ARG A 126 -11.40 4.10 6.79
C ARG A 126 -10.10 3.37 6.44
N LEU A 127 -9.08 3.37 7.31
CA LEU A 127 -7.89 2.54 7.12
C LEU A 127 -8.25 1.06 7.11
N LYS A 128 -9.12 0.63 8.04
CA LYS A 128 -9.57 -0.77 8.10
C LYS A 128 -10.45 -1.10 6.90
N ASP A 129 -11.39 -0.23 6.57
CA ASP A 129 -12.25 -0.41 5.38
C ASP A 129 -11.39 -0.55 4.11
N PHE A 130 -10.35 0.29 3.96
CA PHE A 130 -9.44 0.26 2.81
C PHE A 130 -8.69 -1.06 2.74
N ILE A 131 -8.14 -1.51 3.87
CA ILE A 131 -7.44 -2.79 3.96
C ILE A 131 -8.38 -3.95 3.61
N GLU A 132 -9.59 -3.99 4.17
CA GLU A 132 -10.57 -5.05 3.90
C GLU A 132 -10.98 -5.09 2.41
N GLN A 133 -10.99 -3.94 1.74
CA GLN A 133 -11.39 -3.85 0.35
C GLN A 133 -10.26 -4.10 -0.65
N TYR A 134 -9.02 -3.69 -0.34
CA TYR A 134 -7.93 -3.64 -1.32
C TYR A 134 -6.73 -4.57 -1.03
N GLU A 135 -6.56 -5.07 0.20
CA GLU A 135 -5.56 -6.12 0.48
C GLU A 135 -5.93 -7.40 -0.28
N LEU A 136 -4.97 -7.97 -1.01
CA LEU A 136 -5.14 -9.17 -1.84
C LEU A 136 -6.30 -9.08 -2.84
N SER A 137 -6.71 -7.86 -3.19
CA SER A 137 -7.84 -7.66 -4.08
C SER A 137 -7.56 -8.15 -5.50
N PRO A 138 -8.52 -8.83 -6.15
CA PRO A 138 -8.40 -9.23 -7.56
C PRO A 138 -8.47 -8.05 -8.54
N GLN A 139 -8.62 -6.82 -8.05
CA GLN A 139 -8.45 -5.61 -8.85
C GLN A 139 -6.98 -5.23 -9.04
N GLY A 140 -6.08 -5.73 -8.20
CA GLY A 140 -4.63 -5.64 -8.41
C GLY A 140 -4.15 -6.66 -9.45
N PRO A 141 -2.93 -6.52 -9.98
CA PRO A 141 -2.50 -7.31 -11.12
C PRO A 141 -2.10 -8.76 -10.79
N GLU A 142 -1.45 -9.00 -9.65
CA GLU A 142 -0.94 -10.33 -9.25
C GLU A 142 -1.25 -10.68 -7.79
N PRO A 143 -2.53 -10.59 -7.36
CA PRO A 143 -2.91 -10.79 -5.97
C PRO A 143 -2.49 -12.16 -5.44
N GLY A 144 -1.80 -12.16 -4.30
CA GLY A 144 -1.38 -13.38 -3.60
C GLY A 144 -0.04 -13.94 -4.06
N ALA A 145 0.64 -13.28 -5.00
CA ALA A 145 2.07 -13.53 -5.24
C ALA A 145 2.90 -13.24 -3.97
N PRO A 146 4.10 -13.83 -3.82
CA PRO A 146 4.85 -13.73 -2.57
C PRO A 146 5.14 -12.28 -2.16
N CYS A 147 4.79 -11.91 -0.94
CA CYS A 147 5.27 -10.65 -0.33
C CYS A 147 6.46 -10.87 0.61
N THR A 148 7.13 -12.02 0.51
CA THR A 148 8.34 -12.36 1.27
C THR A 148 9.35 -13.04 0.34
N GLY A 149 10.64 -12.97 0.66
CA GLY A 149 11.72 -13.49 -0.21
C GLY A 149 12.29 -12.46 -1.19
N GLY A 150 11.86 -11.21 -1.12
CA GLY A 150 12.39 -10.06 -1.86
C GLY A 150 13.43 -9.29 -1.02
N VAL A 151 13.51 -7.97 -1.22
CA VAL A 151 14.47 -7.09 -0.52
C VAL A 151 13.96 -6.55 0.81
N GLY A 152 14.89 -6.08 1.64
CA GLY A 152 14.64 -5.47 2.95
C GLY A 152 14.31 -6.46 4.06
N GLN A 153 14.56 -6.05 5.31
CA GLN A 153 14.28 -6.86 6.49
C GLN A 153 13.32 -6.10 7.41
N PRO A 154 12.04 -6.49 7.46
CA PRO A 154 11.07 -5.87 8.36
C PRO A 154 11.33 -6.25 9.84
N GLY A 155 10.94 -5.36 10.77
CA GLY A 155 11.22 -5.45 12.22
C GLY A 155 10.02 -5.41 13.16
#